data_AF-A0A495Z8D2-F1
#
_entry.id   AF-A0A495Z8D2-F1
#
_cell.length_a   1.000
_cell.length_b   1.000
_cell.length_c   1.000
_cell.angle_alpha   90.00
_cell.angle_beta   90.00
_cell.angle_gamma   90.00
#
_symmetry.space_group_name_H-M   'P 1'
#
loop_
_entity.id
_entity.type
_entity.pdbx_description
1 polymer ?
#
loop_
_entity_poly.entity_id
_entity_poly.type
_entity_poly.pdbx_seq_one_letter_code
_entity_poly.pdbx_strand_id
1 'polypeptide(L)'
;MNFSSALFRLKMKTNKKCVVMKPLTLNQTEFQRWKRLFLSPSILSGFIIVLLIGSSGCADGIDDIVSLIGGGADSMEVDNKLNEPLIIVHNSCLVPLDPSEAEILADRSLRLKSDELLFDPKERDEHIEEIERILPLIREAYPEIANIPVGRTRTLGQLTLFLEPGLYQTLAEILSTEEEFVTLKTGNAEFDELNSRLKLQGIALNSPPSILTFANLCFPEWVNIDAASDAYSAVEGVQYVDSTVIGDGPDIVTTKEGGRWFFIFRDAWGDCPAGCISQKLFFFTVTGDEVQQIAEDTASTLSPFQKLLLTRPWW
;
A
#
# COMPACT_ATOMS: atom_id res chain seq x y z
N MET A 1 -42.94 -6.88 -27.61
CA MET A 1 -42.31 -7.26 -26.32
C MET A 1 -41.95 -5.96 -25.62
N ASN A 2 -42.71 -5.61 -24.58
CA ASN A 2 -42.50 -4.36 -23.82
C ASN A 2 -41.54 -4.67 -22.67
N PHE A 3 -40.40 -3.96 -22.62
CA PHE A 3 -39.53 -3.95 -21.44
C PHE A 3 -40.03 -2.87 -20.48
N SER A 4 -40.45 -3.30 -19.29
CA SER A 4 -40.74 -2.43 -18.16
C SER A 4 -39.43 -2.20 -17.40
N SER A 5 -39.04 -0.94 -17.22
CA SER A 5 -37.94 -0.54 -16.34
C SER A 5 -38.44 -0.41 -14.90
N ALA A 6 -37.93 -1.27 -14.02
CA ALA A 6 -38.15 -1.16 -12.58
C ALA A 6 -37.19 -0.11 -11.99
N LEU A 7 -37.75 0.89 -11.32
CA LEU A 7 -37.01 1.92 -10.60
C LEU A 7 -36.90 1.50 -9.11
N PHE A 8 -35.72 1.10 -8.66
CA PHE A 8 -35.47 0.85 -7.24
C PHE A 8 -35.23 2.16 -6.49
N ARG A 9 -35.98 2.41 -5.40
CA ARG A 9 -35.74 3.49 -4.43
C ARG A 9 -34.95 2.94 -3.25
N LEU A 10 -33.66 3.27 -3.16
CA LEU A 10 -32.90 3.13 -1.93
C LEU A 10 -33.20 4.32 -1.01
N LYS A 11 -33.75 4.04 0.18
CA LYS A 11 -33.91 5.03 1.26
C LYS A 11 -32.67 4.95 2.16
N MET A 12 -31.71 5.84 1.96
CA MET A 12 -30.63 6.03 2.94
C MET A 12 -31.06 7.10 3.95
N LYS A 13 -31.01 6.77 5.24
CA LYS A 13 -31.06 7.73 6.35
C LYS A 13 -29.65 8.28 6.53
N THR A 14 -29.41 9.53 6.16
CA THR A 14 -28.17 10.23 6.49
C THR A 14 -28.41 11.23 7.63
N ASN A 15 -27.52 11.16 8.64
CA ASN A 15 -27.43 12.18 9.68
C ASN A 15 -26.88 13.48 9.06
N LYS A 16 -27.46 14.60 9.46
CA LYS A 16 -27.30 15.94 8.88
C LYS A 16 -25.85 16.43 8.91
N LYS A 17 -25.20 16.53 7.75
CA LYS A 17 -24.25 17.59 7.36
C LYS A 17 -24.31 17.78 5.84
N CYS A 18 -24.68 18.96 5.37
CA CYS A 18 -24.64 19.31 3.94
C CYS A 18 -23.25 19.81 3.59
N VAL A 19 -22.55 19.13 2.69
CA VAL A 19 -21.34 19.65 2.02
C VAL A 19 -21.79 20.26 0.69
N VAL A 20 -21.63 21.57 0.53
CA VAL A 20 -21.86 22.25 -0.75
C VAL A 20 -20.61 22.06 -1.61
N MET A 21 -20.66 21.14 -2.57
CA MET A 21 -19.63 21.04 -3.60
C MET A 21 -19.92 22.03 -4.74
N LYS A 22 -18.89 22.76 -5.19
CA LYS A 22 -18.98 23.63 -6.38
C LYS A 22 -19.29 22.77 -7.61
N PRO A 23 -20.23 23.18 -8.48
CA PRO A 23 -20.51 22.46 -9.72
C PRO A 23 -19.31 22.56 -10.67
N LEU A 24 -18.78 21.40 -11.07
CA LEU A 24 -17.87 21.29 -12.21
C LEU A 24 -18.68 21.50 -13.50
N THR A 25 -18.50 22.65 -14.14
CA THR A 25 -19.00 22.87 -15.50
C THR A 25 -18.06 22.21 -16.50
N LEU A 26 -18.34 20.97 -16.88
CA LEU A 26 -17.74 20.35 -18.07
C LEU A 26 -18.33 20.99 -19.32
N ASN A 27 -17.48 21.47 -20.23
CA ASN A 27 -17.98 22.01 -21.50
C ASN A 27 -18.44 20.86 -22.42
N GLN A 28 -19.31 21.18 -23.39
CA GLN A 28 -19.94 20.21 -24.27
C GLN A 28 -18.94 19.38 -25.11
N THR A 29 -17.74 19.90 -25.34
CA THR A 29 -16.63 19.24 -26.04
C THR A 29 -15.95 18.17 -25.19
N GLU A 30 -15.78 18.42 -23.88
CA GLU A 30 -15.24 17.42 -22.95
C GLU A 30 -16.22 16.26 -22.75
N PHE A 31 -17.52 16.56 -22.66
CA PHE A 31 -18.56 15.53 -22.59
C PHE A 31 -18.55 14.58 -23.81
N GLN A 32 -18.34 15.11 -25.02
CA GLN A 32 -18.25 14.29 -26.22
C GLN A 32 -16.94 13.48 -26.31
N ARG A 33 -15.85 13.95 -25.69
CA ARG A 33 -14.58 13.21 -25.60
C ARG A 33 -14.72 11.98 -24.70
N TRP A 34 -15.38 12.13 -23.55
CA TRP A 34 -15.68 11.01 -22.64
C TRP A 34 -16.65 10.00 -23.27
N LYS A 35 -17.65 10.48 -24.02
CA LYS A 35 -18.62 9.60 -24.71
C LYS A 35 -17.97 8.66 -25.74
N ARG A 36 -16.83 9.04 -26.34
CA ARG A 36 -16.07 8.17 -27.27
C ARG A 36 -15.22 7.13 -26.57
N LEU A 37 -14.75 7.39 -25.34
CA LEU A 37 -13.95 6.44 -24.57
C LEU A 37 -14.77 5.26 -24.03
N PHE A 38 -16.08 5.46 -23.81
CA PHE A 38 -16.97 4.45 -23.21
C PHE A 38 -17.86 3.67 -24.19
N LEU A 39 -17.69 3.84 -25.51
CA LEU A 39 -18.47 3.11 -26.53
C LEU A 39 -17.60 2.15 -27.36
N SER A 40 -16.46 1.70 -26.83
CA SER A 40 -15.76 0.53 -27.36
C SER A 40 -16.55 -0.74 -26.98
N PRO A 41 -16.96 -1.60 -27.93
CA PRO A 41 -17.83 -2.75 -27.66
C PRO A 41 -17.17 -3.92 -26.89
N SER A 42 -15.99 -3.71 -26.30
CA SER A 42 -15.21 -4.77 -25.64
C SER A 42 -15.18 -4.70 -24.11
N ILE A 43 -15.79 -3.69 -23.47
CA ILE A 43 -15.77 -3.55 -22.01
C ILE A 43 -17.19 -3.25 -21.54
N LEU A 44 -17.94 -4.29 -21.23
CA LEU A 44 -19.25 -4.20 -20.58
C LEU A 44 -19.21 -5.09 -19.33
N SER A 45 -18.64 -4.53 -18.27
CA SER A 45 -18.78 -5.04 -16.91
C SER A 45 -18.88 -3.84 -15.97
N GLY A 46 -20.09 -3.62 -15.46
CA GLY A 46 -20.45 -2.83 -14.27
C GLY A 46 -19.73 -1.51 -14.00
N PHE A 47 -20.23 -0.40 -14.55
CA PHE A 47 -20.06 0.92 -13.92
C PHE A 47 -21.42 1.58 -13.74
N ILE A 48 -21.84 1.75 -12.49
CA ILE A 48 -23.01 2.55 -12.12
C ILE A 48 -22.53 4.00 -11.97
N ILE A 49 -22.86 4.86 -12.93
CA ILE A 49 -22.69 6.31 -12.80
C ILE A 49 -23.90 6.87 -12.05
N VAL A 50 -23.70 7.29 -10.80
CA VAL A 50 -24.73 8.00 -10.02
C VAL A 50 -24.66 9.49 -10.37
N LEU A 51 -25.63 9.97 -11.14
CA LEU A 51 -25.78 11.39 -11.49
C LEU A 51 -26.72 12.06 -10.48
N LEU A 52 -26.18 12.86 -9.56
CA LEU A 52 -26.97 13.65 -8.61
C LEU A 52 -27.29 15.03 -9.22
N ILE A 53 -28.57 15.26 -9.53
CA ILE A 53 -29.08 16.58 -9.88
C ILE A 53 -29.61 17.23 -8.60
N GLY A 54 -28.87 18.20 -8.06
CA GLY A 54 -29.29 18.96 -6.87
C GLY A 54 -30.14 20.17 -7.26
N SER A 55 -31.37 20.25 -6.74
CA SER A 55 -32.17 21.48 -6.73
C SER A 55 -31.79 22.35 -5.53
N SER A 56 -31.56 23.64 -5.77
CA SER A 56 -31.12 24.63 -4.79
C SER A 56 -32.24 25.09 -3.86
N GLY A 57 -31.93 25.22 -2.58
CA GLY A 57 -32.74 25.93 -1.60
C GLY A 57 -32.37 25.56 -0.17
N CYS A 58 -31.67 26.45 0.52
CA CYS A 58 -31.82 26.75 1.95
C CYS A 58 -30.89 27.91 2.35
N ALA A 59 -31.47 28.87 3.06
CA ALA A 59 -30.88 30.11 3.54
C ALA A 59 -30.45 29.99 5.03
N ASP A 60 -29.50 30.85 5.38
CA ASP A 60 -29.18 31.51 6.65
C ASP A 60 -28.95 30.72 7.96
N GLY A 61 -27.75 30.94 8.51
CA GLY A 61 -27.53 31.27 9.94
C GLY A 61 -26.83 30.22 10.79
N ILE A 62 -25.52 30.37 11.05
CA ILE A 62 -24.84 29.91 12.28
C ILE A 62 -23.68 30.88 12.60
N ASP A 63 -23.92 31.79 13.54
CA ASP A 63 -22.91 32.27 14.49
C ASP A 63 -23.01 31.38 15.75
N ASP A 64 -21.95 31.35 16.56
CA ASP A 64 -21.80 30.65 17.85
C ASP A 64 -21.46 29.15 17.85
N ILE A 65 -20.18 28.79 17.63
CA ILE A 65 -19.48 27.75 18.43
C ILE A 65 -17.97 28.09 18.49
N VAL A 66 -17.56 29.01 19.37
CA VAL A 66 -16.15 29.15 19.81
C VAL A 66 -16.13 29.31 21.33
N SER A 67 -16.31 28.21 22.04
CA SER A 67 -15.93 28.08 23.44
C SER A 67 -16.01 26.61 23.85
N LEU A 68 -14.91 25.86 23.71
CA LEU A 68 -14.64 24.59 24.41
C LEU A 68 -13.27 24.04 24.00
N ILE A 69 -12.20 24.75 24.39
CA ILE A 69 -10.87 24.14 24.50
C ILE A 69 -10.36 24.52 25.88
N GLY A 70 -10.51 23.59 26.82
CA GLY A 70 -10.05 23.71 28.20
C GLY A 70 -9.73 22.32 28.75
N GLY A 71 -8.43 22.01 28.74
CA GLY A 71 -7.66 21.11 29.62
C GLY A 71 -8.31 19.86 30.23
N GLY A 72 -7.70 18.70 29.93
CA GLY A 72 -7.82 17.49 30.73
C GLY A 72 -6.82 16.45 30.24
N ALA A 73 -5.76 16.22 31.03
CA ALA A 73 -4.85 15.09 30.83
C ALA A 73 -5.50 13.86 31.46
N ASP A 74 -6.32 13.15 30.69
CA ASP A 74 -6.93 11.88 31.09
C ASP A 74 -6.15 10.70 30.49
N SER A 75 -5.98 9.70 31.35
CA SER A 75 -5.45 8.36 31.05
C SER A 75 -5.98 7.81 29.73
N MET A 76 -5.10 7.26 28.90
CA MET A 76 -5.48 6.39 27.77
C MET A 76 -6.32 5.22 28.30
N GLU A 77 -7.64 5.35 28.24
CA GLU A 77 -8.53 4.20 28.20
C GLU A 77 -8.11 3.37 26.98
N VAL A 78 -7.65 2.14 27.23
CA VAL A 78 -7.45 1.16 26.17
C VAL A 78 -8.84 0.84 25.63
N ASP A 79 -9.19 1.52 24.55
CA ASP A 79 -10.49 1.47 23.89
C ASP A 79 -10.78 0.00 23.53
N ASN A 80 -11.78 -0.60 24.17
CA ASN A 80 -12.14 -2.02 24.08
C ASN A 80 -12.78 -2.40 22.72
N LYS A 81 -12.46 -1.64 21.66
CA LYS A 81 -12.98 -1.77 20.29
C LYS A 81 -12.38 -2.93 19.49
N LEU A 82 -11.48 -3.72 20.08
CA LEU A 82 -10.89 -4.91 19.46
C LEU A 82 -11.91 -6.04 19.14
N ASN A 83 -13.18 -5.90 19.55
CA ASN A 83 -14.21 -6.91 19.35
C ASN A 83 -15.14 -6.65 18.15
N GLU A 84 -14.92 -5.62 17.34
CA GLU A 84 -15.70 -5.47 16.12
C GLU A 84 -15.31 -6.56 15.11
N PRO A 85 -16.29 -7.25 14.50
CA PRO A 85 -16.01 -8.28 13.51
C PRO A 85 -15.26 -7.68 12.32
N LEU A 86 -14.12 -8.27 11.97
CA LEU A 86 -13.34 -7.86 10.81
C LEU A 86 -14.08 -8.27 9.53
N ILE A 87 -14.56 -7.29 8.78
CA ILE A 87 -15.23 -7.49 7.50
C ILE A 87 -14.21 -7.30 6.38
N ILE A 88 -14.04 -8.32 5.55
CA ILE A 88 -13.08 -8.31 4.45
C ILE A 88 -13.77 -8.56 3.11
N VAL A 89 -13.12 -8.16 2.01
CA VAL A 89 -13.57 -8.47 0.66
C VAL A 89 -13.05 -9.85 0.26
N HIS A 90 -13.97 -10.73 -0.15
CA HIS A 90 -13.65 -12.08 -0.60
C HIS A 90 -13.10 -12.06 -2.05
N ASN A 91 -12.04 -12.85 -2.32
CA ASN A 91 -11.45 -13.05 -3.66
C ASN A 91 -10.96 -11.79 -4.35
N SER A 92 -10.68 -10.73 -3.59
CA SER A 92 -10.06 -9.54 -4.15
C SER A 92 -8.92 -9.04 -3.27
N CYS A 93 -7.82 -8.75 -3.94
CA CYS A 93 -6.71 -7.99 -3.40
C CYS A 93 -6.67 -6.69 -4.20
N LEU A 94 -7.38 -5.68 -3.71
CA LEU A 94 -7.45 -4.36 -4.33
C LEU A 94 -6.25 -3.49 -3.95
N VAL A 95 -5.06 -4.09 -3.89
CA VAL A 95 -3.82 -3.34 -3.68
C VAL A 95 -3.54 -2.56 -4.98
N PRO A 96 -3.09 -1.29 -4.92
CA PRO A 96 -2.65 -0.57 -6.10
C PRO A 96 -1.69 -1.42 -6.91
N LEU A 97 -2.05 -1.68 -8.17
CA LEU A 97 -1.31 -2.63 -9.02
C LEU A 97 0.15 -2.21 -9.26
N ASP A 98 0.45 -0.92 -9.11
CA ASP A 98 1.78 -0.37 -9.34
C ASP A 98 2.12 0.78 -8.38
N PRO A 99 2.76 0.51 -7.23
CA PRO A 99 3.31 1.56 -6.40
C PRO A 99 4.40 2.33 -7.18
N SER A 100 4.46 3.63 -6.91
CA SER A 100 5.51 4.52 -7.37
C SER A 100 6.88 4.13 -6.80
N GLU A 101 7.94 4.59 -7.46
CA GLU A 101 9.31 4.44 -7.00
C GLU A 101 9.53 5.06 -5.61
N ALA A 102 8.86 6.18 -5.33
CA ALA A 102 8.95 6.86 -4.05
C ALA A 102 8.28 6.09 -2.91
N GLU A 103 7.11 5.50 -3.14
CA GLU A 103 6.44 4.62 -2.17
C GLU A 103 7.33 3.43 -1.81
N ILE A 104 7.93 2.77 -2.80
CA ILE A 104 8.82 1.62 -2.55
C ILE A 104 10.05 2.04 -1.73
N LEU A 105 10.67 3.18 -2.06
CA LEU A 105 11.85 3.67 -1.36
C LEU A 105 11.55 4.18 0.06
N ALA A 106 10.42 4.85 0.24
CA ALA A 106 9.96 5.33 1.55
C ALA A 106 9.77 4.16 2.51
N ASP A 107 9.00 3.16 2.08
CA ASP A 107 8.76 1.93 2.82
C ASP A 107 10.08 1.24 3.20
N ARG A 108 10.98 1.01 2.23
CA ARG A 108 12.28 0.37 2.51
C ARG A 108 13.09 1.15 3.53
N SER A 109 13.14 2.48 3.40
CA SER A 109 13.87 3.35 4.33
C SER A 109 13.32 3.27 5.76
N LEU A 110 12.00 3.26 5.91
CA LEU A 110 11.31 3.20 7.21
C LEU A 110 11.52 1.86 7.92
N ARG A 111 11.56 0.75 7.18
CA ARG A 111 11.82 -0.59 7.74
C ARG A 111 13.20 -0.73 8.37
N LEU A 112 14.16 0.08 7.93
CA LEU A 112 15.49 0.11 8.55
C LEU A 112 15.49 0.77 9.92
N LYS A 113 14.43 1.51 10.25
CA LYS A 113 14.32 2.30 11.48
C LYS A 113 13.39 1.68 12.51
N SER A 114 12.45 0.84 12.10
CA SER A 114 11.38 0.33 12.94
C SER A 114 11.04 -1.13 12.62
N ASP A 115 10.86 -1.92 13.67
CA ASP A 115 10.29 -3.27 13.66
C ASP A 115 8.78 -3.27 13.98
N GLU A 116 8.16 -2.09 14.06
CA GLU A 116 6.73 -1.98 14.27
C GLU A 116 5.93 -2.53 13.08
N LEU A 117 4.78 -3.13 13.38
CA LEU A 117 3.87 -3.73 12.40
C LEU A 117 3.25 -2.71 11.44
N LEU A 118 3.12 -1.46 11.85
CA LEU A 118 2.49 -0.39 11.08
C LEU A 118 3.48 0.77 11.01
N PHE A 119 3.63 1.36 9.83
CA PHE A 119 4.25 2.68 9.72
C PHE A 119 3.29 3.75 10.23
N ASP A 120 3.85 4.83 10.78
CA ASP A 120 3.09 6.06 10.96
C ASP A 120 2.74 6.62 9.56
N PRO A 121 1.44 6.77 9.21
CA PRO A 121 1.06 7.20 7.87
C PRO A 121 1.61 8.57 7.51
N LYS A 122 1.69 9.49 8.48
CA LYS A 122 2.20 10.84 8.25
C LYS A 122 3.70 10.83 7.95
N GLU A 123 4.50 10.09 8.74
CA GLU A 123 5.93 9.93 8.48
C GLU A 123 6.18 9.28 7.11
N ARG A 124 5.36 8.29 6.74
CA ARG A 124 5.43 7.64 5.42
C ARG A 124 5.15 8.61 4.29
N ASP A 125 4.06 9.37 4.36
CA ASP A 125 3.70 10.35 3.34
C ASP A 125 4.78 11.44 3.21
N GLU A 126 5.32 11.93 4.34
CA GLU A 126 6.45 12.88 4.34
C GLU A 126 7.70 12.29 3.65
N HIS A 127 8.01 10.99 3.85
CA HIS A 127 9.12 10.32 3.15
C HIS A 127 8.84 10.20 1.64
N ILE A 128 7.61 9.86 1.24
CA ILE A 128 7.21 9.75 -0.16
C ILE A 128 7.40 11.10 -0.86
N GLU A 129 6.81 12.17 -0.33
CA GLU A 129 6.89 13.52 -0.91
C GLU A 129 8.34 13.99 -1.07
N GLU A 130 9.19 13.72 -0.08
CA GLU A 130 10.61 14.07 -0.16
C GLU A 130 11.35 13.26 -1.23
N ILE A 131 11.10 11.96 -1.34
CA ILE A 131 11.74 11.11 -2.35
C ILE A 131 11.27 11.47 -3.77
N GLU A 132 9.97 11.74 -3.96
CA GLU A 132 9.40 12.20 -5.23
C GLU A 132 10.08 13.50 -5.71
N ARG A 133 10.40 14.40 -4.78
CA ARG A 133 11.16 15.63 -5.10
C ARG A 133 12.63 15.34 -5.40
N ILE A 134 13.29 14.47 -4.63
CA ILE A 134 14.74 14.25 -4.70
C ILE A 134 15.15 13.38 -5.90
N LEU A 135 14.43 12.29 -6.16
CA LEU A 135 14.83 11.29 -7.15
C LEU A 135 15.02 11.89 -8.57
N PRO A 136 14.12 12.78 -9.06
CA PRO A 136 14.34 13.47 -10.33
C PRO A 136 15.58 14.37 -10.32
N LEU A 137 15.90 15.06 -9.21
CA LEU A 137 17.09 15.92 -9.11
C LEU A 137 18.38 15.12 -9.31
N ILE A 138 18.45 13.92 -8.71
CA ILE A 138 19.60 13.02 -8.89
C ILE A 138 19.71 12.59 -10.36
N ARG A 139 18.61 12.12 -10.96
CA ARG A 139 18.61 11.62 -12.35
C ARG A 139 18.90 12.73 -13.37
N GLU A 140 18.46 13.96 -13.12
CA GLU A 140 18.76 15.12 -13.97
C GLU A 140 20.24 15.51 -13.89
N ALA A 141 20.82 15.50 -12.69
CA ALA A 141 22.23 15.83 -12.48
C ALA A 141 23.19 14.75 -13.02
N TYR A 142 22.75 13.49 -13.09
CA TYR A 142 23.56 12.33 -13.48
C TYR A 142 22.83 11.45 -14.53
N PRO A 143 22.81 11.84 -15.82
CA PRO A 143 22.03 11.15 -16.85
C PRO A 143 22.39 9.67 -17.06
N GLU A 144 23.61 9.25 -16.72
CA GLU A 144 24.07 7.87 -16.85
C GLU A 144 23.30 6.89 -15.95
N ILE A 145 22.68 7.37 -14.88
CA ILE A 145 21.84 6.56 -13.97
C ILE A 145 20.34 6.79 -14.15
N ALA A 146 19.93 7.61 -15.11
CA ALA A 146 18.53 8.02 -15.28
C ALA A 146 17.56 6.84 -15.51
N ASN A 147 18.07 5.74 -16.08
CA ASN A 147 17.29 4.55 -16.40
C ASN A 147 17.37 3.43 -15.34
N ILE A 148 18.08 3.64 -14.22
CA ILE A 148 18.10 2.66 -13.13
C ILE A 148 16.74 2.73 -12.41
N PRO A 149 15.91 1.67 -12.45
CA PRO A 149 14.62 1.62 -11.79
C PRO A 149 14.77 1.38 -10.28
N VAL A 150 13.72 1.70 -9.51
CA VAL A 150 13.52 1.10 -8.19
C VAL A 150 12.93 -0.30 -8.37
N GLY A 151 13.70 -1.32 -8.03
CA GLY A 151 13.22 -2.71 -8.04
C GLY A 151 12.17 -2.94 -6.97
N ARG A 152 11.27 -3.91 -7.17
CA ARG A 152 10.38 -4.39 -6.10
C ARG A 152 11.01 -5.61 -5.45
N THR A 153 11.31 -5.55 -4.15
CA THR A 153 11.73 -6.72 -3.35
C THR A 153 10.56 -7.38 -2.64
N ARG A 154 9.47 -6.61 -2.48
CA ARG A 154 8.26 -6.97 -1.76
C ARG A 154 7.03 -6.41 -2.48
N THR A 155 5.91 -7.10 -2.35
CA THR A 155 4.61 -6.56 -2.76
C THR A 155 4.05 -5.72 -1.60
N LEU A 156 3.90 -4.40 -1.80
CA LEU A 156 3.35 -3.52 -0.76
C LEU A 156 1.93 -3.94 -0.41
N GLY A 157 1.57 -3.96 0.87
CA GLY A 157 0.23 -4.32 1.33
C GLY A 157 -0.20 -5.77 1.05
N GLN A 158 0.69 -6.68 0.65
CA GLN A 158 0.32 -8.08 0.38
C GLN A 158 1.28 -9.07 1.06
N LEU A 159 0.72 -10.12 1.65
CA LEU A 159 1.44 -11.28 2.18
C LEU A 159 0.87 -12.57 1.61
N THR A 160 1.74 -13.50 1.21
CA THR A 160 1.36 -14.86 0.83
C THR A 160 1.65 -15.79 2.00
N LEU A 161 0.63 -16.46 2.52
CA LEU A 161 0.78 -17.44 3.60
C LEU A 161 0.61 -18.84 3.03
N PHE A 162 1.60 -19.71 3.25
CA PHE A 162 1.46 -21.14 3.05
C PHE A 162 0.91 -21.74 4.33
N LEU A 163 -0.21 -22.45 4.21
CA LEU A 163 -1.04 -22.82 5.35
C LEU A 163 -1.04 -24.33 5.54
N GLU A 164 -1.07 -24.76 6.80
CA GLU A 164 -1.39 -26.13 7.13
C GLU A 164 -2.84 -26.46 6.73
N PRO A 165 -3.16 -27.75 6.45
CA PRO A 165 -4.48 -28.14 5.98
C PRO A 165 -5.64 -27.69 6.90
N GLY A 166 -5.42 -27.68 8.21
CA GLY A 166 -6.44 -27.27 9.19
C GLY A 166 -6.86 -25.81 9.02
N LEU A 167 -5.90 -24.88 9.11
CA LEU A 167 -6.17 -23.46 8.96
C LEU A 167 -6.66 -23.11 7.55
N TYR A 168 -6.11 -23.75 6.51
CA TYR A 168 -6.59 -23.57 5.14
C TYR A 168 -8.07 -23.97 4.99
N GLN A 169 -8.45 -25.15 5.49
CA GLN A 169 -9.82 -25.64 5.40
C GLN A 169 -10.80 -24.73 6.14
N THR A 170 -10.42 -24.23 7.33
CA THR A 170 -11.21 -23.25 8.07
C THR A 170 -11.44 -21.97 7.25
N LEU A 171 -10.39 -21.43 6.63
CA LEU A 171 -10.53 -20.26 5.75
C LEU A 171 -11.40 -20.57 4.53
N ALA A 172 -11.24 -21.74 3.91
CA ALA A 172 -12.02 -22.15 2.76
C ALA A 172 -13.51 -22.28 3.08
N GLU A 173 -13.86 -22.78 4.26
CA GLU A 173 -15.24 -22.86 4.74
C GLU A 173 -15.85 -21.48 4.95
N ILE A 174 -15.12 -20.57 5.62
CA ILE A 174 -15.55 -19.19 5.84
C ILE A 174 -15.78 -18.47 4.50
N LEU A 175 -14.87 -18.68 3.54
CA LEU A 175 -14.88 -18.01 2.25
C LEU A 175 -15.76 -18.72 1.20
N SER A 176 -16.31 -19.88 1.50
CA SER A 176 -17.20 -20.60 0.56
C SER A 176 -18.54 -19.90 0.32
N THR A 177 -18.84 -18.84 1.08
CA THR A 177 -20.07 -18.06 0.92
C THR A 177 -20.07 -17.26 -0.39
N GLU A 178 -21.26 -17.08 -1.00
CA GLU A 178 -21.44 -16.20 -2.17
C GLU A 178 -21.41 -14.70 -1.81
N GLU A 179 -21.19 -14.36 -0.53
CA GLU A 179 -21.15 -12.98 -0.06
C GLU A 179 -19.83 -12.30 -0.47
N GLU A 180 -19.93 -11.06 -0.93
CA GLU A 180 -18.77 -10.23 -1.29
C GLU A 180 -17.97 -9.81 -0.04
N PHE A 181 -18.67 -9.64 1.08
CA PHE A 181 -18.11 -9.22 2.35
C PHE A 181 -18.33 -10.30 3.40
N VAL A 182 -17.26 -10.75 4.05
CA VAL A 182 -17.33 -11.84 5.04
C VAL A 182 -16.72 -11.39 6.36
N THR A 183 -17.34 -11.78 7.47
CA THR A 183 -16.71 -11.65 8.79
C THR A 183 -15.66 -12.73 8.97
N LEU A 184 -14.39 -12.35 9.04
CA LEU A 184 -13.29 -13.30 9.23
C LEU A 184 -13.10 -13.60 10.73
N LYS A 185 -13.36 -14.84 11.11
CA LYS A 185 -13.03 -15.37 12.44
C LYS A 185 -12.67 -16.85 12.34
N THR A 186 -11.39 -17.15 12.45
CA THR A 186 -10.88 -18.52 12.28
C THR A 186 -10.95 -19.34 13.56
N GLY A 187 -11.04 -18.67 14.72
CA GLY A 187 -10.92 -19.32 16.02
C GLY A 187 -9.47 -19.54 16.46
N ASN A 188 -8.49 -19.25 15.59
CA ASN A 188 -7.09 -19.07 15.97
C ASN A 188 -6.92 -17.62 16.47
N ALA A 189 -6.71 -17.47 17.78
CA ALA A 189 -6.68 -16.17 18.44
C ALA A 189 -5.56 -15.26 17.91
N GLU A 190 -4.37 -15.81 17.66
CA GLU A 190 -3.21 -15.05 17.17
C GLU A 190 -3.44 -14.57 15.73
N PHE A 191 -3.95 -15.44 14.87
CA PHE A 191 -4.30 -15.11 13.49
C PHE A 191 -5.38 -14.02 13.44
N ASP A 192 -6.45 -14.18 14.22
CA ASP A 192 -7.57 -13.25 14.27
C ASP A 192 -7.13 -11.88 14.84
N GLU A 193 -6.29 -11.86 15.88
CA GLU A 193 -5.72 -10.63 16.45
C GLU A 193 -4.85 -9.87 15.43
N LEU A 194 -3.94 -10.56 14.74
CA LEU A 194 -3.08 -9.94 13.72
C LEU A 194 -3.90 -9.34 12.59
N ASN A 195 -4.88 -10.08 12.07
CA ASN A 195 -5.76 -9.58 11.00
C ASN A 195 -6.50 -8.30 11.42
N SER A 196 -7.01 -8.26 12.65
CA SER A 196 -7.68 -7.10 13.22
C SER A 196 -6.72 -5.91 13.38
N ARG A 197 -5.56 -6.15 14.01
CA ARG A 197 -4.53 -5.13 14.27
C ARG A 197 -3.98 -4.52 12.97
N LEU A 198 -3.76 -5.34 11.96
CA LEU A 198 -3.24 -4.92 10.65
C LEU A 198 -4.33 -4.43 9.69
N LYS A 199 -5.59 -4.45 10.12
CA LYS A 199 -6.75 -4.03 9.34
C LYS A 199 -6.83 -4.75 7.98
N LEU A 200 -6.76 -6.08 8.01
CA LEU A 200 -6.89 -6.92 6.80
C LEU A 200 -8.11 -6.46 5.98
N GLN A 201 -7.90 -6.21 4.70
CA GLN A 201 -8.92 -5.69 3.78
C GLN A 201 -9.48 -6.79 2.89
N GLY A 202 -8.69 -7.82 2.57
CA GLY A 202 -9.09 -8.88 1.68
C GLY A 202 -8.25 -10.15 1.84
N ILE A 203 -8.82 -11.26 1.40
CA ILE A 203 -8.15 -12.55 1.32
C ILE A 203 -8.53 -13.25 0.03
N ALA A 204 -7.54 -13.87 -0.61
CA ALA A 204 -7.74 -14.74 -1.76
C ALA A 204 -7.07 -16.08 -1.49
N LEU A 205 -7.87 -17.15 -1.47
CA LEU A 205 -7.33 -18.51 -1.39
C LEU A 205 -6.96 -19.03 -2.77
N ASN A 206 -5.83 -19.70 -2.83
CA ASN A 206 -5.39 -20.40 -4.01
C ASN A 206 -5.05 -21.83 -3.63
N SER A 207 -5.79 -22.76 -4.22
CA SER A 207 -5.42 -24.18 -4.23
C SER A 207 -5.22 -24.58 -5.68
N PRO A 208 -4.05 -24.28 -6.28
CA PRO A 208 -3.68 -24.94 -7.52
C PRO A 208 -3.79 -26.47 -7.33
N PRO A 209 -3.96 -27.26 -8.41
CA PRO A 209 -4.00 -28.73 -8.33
C PRO A 209 -2.70 -29.38 -7.78
N SER A 210 -1.71 -28.56 -7.40
CA SER A 210 -0.48 -28.94 -6.71
C SER A 210 -0.63 -28.89 -5.18
N ILE A 211 0.23 -29.62 -4.48
CA ILE A 211 0.33 -29.80 -3.02
C ILE A 211 0.48 -28.53 -2.15
N LEU A 212 0.51 -27.32 -2.72
CA LEU A 212 0.73 -26.08 -1.97
C LEU A 212 -0.57 -25.30 -1.86
N THR A 213 -1.13 -25.25 -0.65
CA THR A 213 -2.27 -24.43 -0.27
C THR A 213 -1.79 -23.11 0.30
N PHE A 214 -2.20 -22.00 -0.31
CA PHE A 214 -1.80 -20.68 0.16
C PHE A 214 -2.94 -19.67 0.15
N ALA A 215 -2.82 -18.65 1.00
CA ALA A 215 -3.69 -17.51 1.09
C ALA A 215 -2.91 -16.22 0.80
N ASN A 216 -3.43 -15.38 -0.08
CA ASN A 216 -2.95 -14.01 -0.25
C ASN A 216 -3.76 -13.11 0.67
N LEU A 217 -3.10 -12.51 1.65
CA LEU A 217 -3.65 -11.50 2.54
C LEU A 217 -3.35 -10.10 1.99
N CYS A 218 -4.35 -9.22 2.06
CA CYS A 218 -4.25 -7.87 1.52
C CYS A 218 -4.60 -6.83 2.58
N PHE A 219 -3.71 -5.86 2.73
CA PHE A 219 -3.65 -4.89 3.80
C PHE A 219 -3.53 -3.47 3.24
N PRO A 220 -3.75 -2.44 4.09
CA PRO A 220 -3.39 -1.08 3.73
C PRO A 220 -1.88 -0.94 3.44
N GLU A 221 -1.54 0.06 2.63
CA GLU A 221 -0.18 0.33 2.17
C GLU A 221 0.82 0.70 3.28
N TRP A 222 0.35 1.13 4.45
CA TRP A 222 1.19 1.50 5.59
C TRP A 222 1.53 0.32 6.51
N VAL A 223 1.16 -0.92 6.16
CA VAL A 223 1.64 -2.10 6.89
C VAL A 223 3.12 -2.33 6.61
N ASN A 224 3.90 -2.50 7.66
CA ASN A 224 5.28 -2.96 7.54
C ASN A 224 5.27 -4.46 7.20
N ILE A 225 5.32 -4.75 5.90
CA ILE A 225 5.19 -6.13 5.38
C ILE A 225 6.27 -7.07 5.90
N ASP A 226 7.49 -6.59 6.20
CA ASP A 226 8.53 -7.46 6.75
C ASP A 226 8.24 -7.82 8.22
N ALA A 227 7.89 -6.84 9.06
CA ALA A 227 7.48 -7.10 10.44
C ALA A 227 6.20 -7.95 10.52
N ALA A 228 5.23 -7.70 9.62
CA ALA A 228 4.03 -8.51 9.52
C ALA A 228 4.35 -9.95 9.07
N SER A 229 5.26 -10.12 8.11
CA SER A 229 5.74 -11.45 7.68
C SER A 229 6.33 -12.25 8.83
N ASP A 230 7.20 -11.63 9.63
CA ASP A 230 7.79 -12.26 10.82
C ASP A 230 6.72 -12.63 11.86
N ALA A 231 5.74 -11.76 12.08
CA ALA A 231 4.64 -12.02 13.00
C ALA A 231 3.74 -13.19 12.54
N TYR A 232 3.35 -13.23 11.26
CA TYR A 232 2.54 -14.34 10.72
C TYR A 232 3.32 -15.65 10.69
N SER A 233 4.64 -15.62 10.55
CA SER A 233 5.48 -16.83 10.55
C SER A 233 5.46 -17.56 11.90
N ALA A 234 5.06 -16.88 12.98
CA ALA A 234 4.94 -17.47 14.31
C ALA A 234 3.55 -18.07 14.60
N VAL A 235 2.55 -17.82 13.75
CA VAL A 235 1.15 -18.21 13.99
C VAL A 235 0.94 -19.71 13.75
N GLU A 236 0.28 -20.39 14.68
CA GLU A 236 -0.08 -21.81 14.53
C GLU A 236 -0.89 -22.06 13.24
N GLY A 237 -0.47 -23.04 12.44
CA GLY A 237 -1.08 -23.35 11.16
C GLY A 237 -0.55 -22.55 9.96
N VAL A 238 0.39 -21.61 10.17
CA VAL A 238 1.17 -20.98 9.09
C VAL A 238 2.51 -21.74 8.95
N GLN A 239 2.75 -22.32 7.77
CA GLN A 239 3.97 -23.08 7.50
C GLN A 239 5.13 -22.19 7.03
N TYR A 240 4.80 -21.21 6.20
CA TYR A 240 5.76 -20.31 5.57
C TYR A 240 5.05 -19.04 5.13
N VAL A 241 5.76 -17.92 5.19
CA VAL A 241 5.27 -16.62 4.70
C VAL A 241 6.19 -16.15 3.60
N ASP A 242 5.61 -15.79 2.46
CA ASP A 242 6.31 -15.18 1.35
C ASP A 242 5.76 -13.79 1.09
N SER A 243 6.65 -12.82 1.13
CA SER A 243 6.39 -11.45 0.71
C SER A 243 7.30 -11.04 -0.43
N THR A 244 8.14 -11.96 -0.91
CA THR A 244 9.30 -11.67 -1.75
C THR A 244 8.95 -11.66 -3.23
N VAL A 245 9.62 -10.80 -3.99
CA VAL A 245 9.62 -10.87 -5.45
C VAL A 245 10.84 -11.66 -5.89
N ILE A 246 10.64 -12.67 -6.74
CA ILE A 246 11.71 -13.55 -7.22
C ILE A 246 12.61 -12.80 -8.22
N GLY A 247 13.92 -12.95 -8.04
CA GLY A 247 14.96 -12.47 -8.94
C GLY A 247 15.69 -11.23 -8.44
N ASP A 248 16.74 -10.86 -9.17
CA ASP A 248 17.50 -9.65 -8.92
C ASP A 248 17.57 -8.74 -10.16
N GLY A 249 18.10 -7.54 -10.01
CA GLY A 249 18.23 -6.58 -11.11
C GLY A 249 18.75 -5.21 -10.66
N PRO A 250 18.86 -4.24 -11.57
CA PRO A 250 19.09 -2.85 -11.21
C PRO A 250 18.11 -2.39 -10.11
N ASP A 251 18.61 -1.63 -9.13
CA ASP A 251 17.79 -1.19 -8.01
C ASP A 251 18.33 0.12 -7.42
N ILE A 252 17.51 0.79 -6.62
CA ILE A 252 17.89 1.94 -5.81
C ILE A 252 17.51 1.64 -4.36
N VAL A 253 18.41 1.94 -3.44
CA VAL A 253 18.13 1.89 -2.01
C VAL A 253 18.45 3.25 -1.38
N THR A 254 17.73 3.60 -0.33
CA THR A 254 17.89 4.90 0.32
C THR A 254 17.64 4.84 1.82
N THR A 255 18.27 5.76 2.54
CA THR A 255 17.98 6.03 3.96
C THR A 255 18.14 7.52 4.26
N LYS A 256 17.49 7.98 5.32
CA LYS A 256 17.58 9.38 5.80
C LYS A 256 18.14 9.39 7.22
N GLU A 257 19.26 10.08 7.40
CA GLU A 257 19.90 10.28 8.70
C GLU A 257 20.25 11.77 8.90
N GLY A 258 19.85 12.35 10.04
CA GLY A 258 20.20 13.74 10.37
C GLY A 258 19.70 14.80 9.38
N GLY A 259 18.57 14.56 8.71
CA GLY A 259 18.02 15.46 7.68
C GLY A 259 18.72 15.36 6.31
N ARG A 260 19.69 14.46 6.16
CA ARG A 260 20.37 14.15 4.90
C ARG A 260 19.91 12.80 4.37
N TRP A 261 19.66 12.73 3.07
CA TRP A 261 19.37 11.49 2.38
C TRP A 261 20.64 10.86 1.81
N PHE A 262 20.67 9.53 1.79
CA PHE A 262 21.76 8.71 1.28
C PHE A 262 21.16 7.72 0.30
N PHE A 263 21.55 7.79 -0.97
CA PHE A 263 21.07 6.91 -2.03
C PHE A 263 22.21 6.05 -2.58
N ILE A 264 21.93 4.78 -2.85
CA ILE A 264 22.78 3.91 -3.66
C ILE A 264 21.97 3.49 -4.87
N PHE A 265 22.47 3.84 -6.05
CA PHE A 265 21.96 3.35 -7.32
C PHE A 265 22.85 2.19 -7.75
N ARG A 266 22.23 1.03 -8.02
CA ARG A 266 22.91 -0.14 -8.56
C ARG A 266 22.46 -0.36 -9.99
N ASP A 267 23.41 -0.26 -10.91
CA ASP A 267 23.27 -0.81 -12.25
C ASP A 267 23.79 -2.25 -12.23
N ALA A 268 22.93 -3.25 -12.42
CA ALA A 268 23.28 -4.66 -12.32
C ALA A 268 22.88 -5.43 -13.59
N TRP A 269 23.71 -6.39 -14.00
CA TRP A 269 23.51 -7.18 -15.22
C TRP A 269 24.11 -8.59 -15.12
N GLY A 270 23.82 -9.43 -16.11
CA GLY A 270 24.28 -10.82 -16.18
C GLY A 270 23.21 -11.81 -15.68
N ASP A 271 23.62 -12.79 -14.87
CA ASP A 271 22.72 -13.84 -14.34
C ASP A 271 21.86 -13.35 -13.17
N CYS A 272 20.90 -12.49 -13.48
CA CYS A 272 20.04 -11.84 -12.51
C CYS A 272 19.01 -12.74 -11.79
N PRO A 273 18.51 -13.86 -12.37
CA PRO A 273 17.79 -14.86 -11.60
C PRO A 273 18.60 -15.44 -10.43
N ALA A 274 19.94 -15.40 -10.53
CA ALA A 274 20.87 -15.87 -9.50
C ALA A 274 21.57 -14.76 -8.69
N GLY A 275 21.14 -13.50 -8.80
CA GLY A 275 21.72 -12.37 -8.03
C GLY A 275 22.54 -11.35 -8.84
N CYS A 276 22.54 -11.44 -10.16
CA CYS A 276 23.31 -10.60 -11.09
C CYS A 276 24.83 -10.64 -10.80
N ILE A 277 25.58 -11.39 -11.59
CA ILE A 277 27.04 -11.58 -11.42
C ILE A 277 27.91 -10.32 -11.67
N SER A 278 27.30 -9.19 -12.03
CA SER A 278 28.01 -7.95 -12.33
C SER A 278 27.18 -6.75 -11.94
N GLN A 279 27.85 -5.74 -11.38
CA GLN A 279 27.20 -4.52 -10.94
C GLN A 279 28.15 -3.32 -10.94
N LYS A 280 27.55 -2.12 -10.98
CA LYS A 280 28.21 -0.84 -10.75
C LYS A 280 27.36 -0.03 -9.77
N LEU A 281 28.00 0.48 -8.72
CA LEU A 281 27.34 1.27 -7.68
C LEU A 281 27.63 2.76 -7.84
N PHE A 282 26.64 3.59 -7.56
CA PHE A 282 26.74 5.04 -7.52
C PHE A 282 26.14 5.54 -6.21
N PHE A 283 26.90 6.37 -5.49
CA PHE A 283 26.54 6.83 -4.15
C PHE A 283 26.23 8.32 -4.19
N PHE A 284 25.10 8.71 -3.61
CA PHE A 284 24.69 10.11 -3.56
C PHE A 284 24.25 10.49 -2.15
N THR A 285 24.54 11.73 -1.79
CA THR A 285 23.92 12.38 -0.65
C THR A 285 23.09 13.57 -1.10
N VAL A 286 21.98 13.82 -0.43
CA VAL A 286 21.11 14.95 -0.73
C VAL A 286 20.74 15.69 0.54
N THR A 287 20.97 17.00 0.57
CA THR A 287 20.58 17.91 1.66
C THR A 287 19.79 19.07 1.07
N GLY A 288 18.48 19.15 1.37
CA GLY A 288 17.59 20.08 0.65
C GLY A 288 17.47 19.71 -0.82
N ASP A 289 17.89 20.60 -1.71
CA ASP A 289 17.95 20.39 -3.17
C ASP A 289 19.39 20.14 -3.68
N GLU A 290 20.39 20.15 -2.79
CA GLU A 290 21.79 19.93 -3.16
C GLU A 290 22.07 18.43 -3.28
N VAL A 291 22.39 17.97 -4.50
CA VAL A 291 22.82 16.59 -4.79
C VAL A 291 24.34 16.53 -4.89
N GLN A 292 24.95 15.61 -4.15
CA GLN A 292 26.39 15.34 -4.21
C GLN A 292 26.66 13.86 -4.46
N GLN A 293 27.35 13.54 -5.55
CA GLN A 293 27.92 12.21 -5.77
C GLN A 293 29.14 12.00 -4.86
N ILE A 294 29.18 10.85 -4.19
CA ILE A 294 30.25 10.43 -3.29
C ILE A 294 31.07 9.33 -3.97
N ALA A 295 32.40 9.45 -3.92
CA ALA A 295 33.27 8.40 -4.41
C ALA A 295 33.11 7.12 -3.58
N GLU A 296 33.18 5.96 -4.22
CA GLU A 296 32.92 4.65 -3.59
C GLU A 296 33.84 4.37 -2.39
N ASP A 297 35.11 4.72 -2.49
CA ASP A 297 36.08 4.58 -1.40
C ASP A 297 35.66 5.38 -0.16
N THR A 298 35.18 6.60 -0.37
CA THR A 298 34.66 7.48 0.69
C THR A 298 33.33 6.92 1.22
N ALA A 299 32.41 6.54 0.33
CA ALA A 299 31.10 6.01 0.69
C ALA A 299 31.20 4.76 1.57
N SER A 300 32.17 3.88 1.29
CA SER A 300 32.44 2.66 2.06
C SER A 300 32.81 2.90 3.53
N THR A 301 33.25 4.13 3.87
CA THR A 301 33.60 4.53 5.24
C THR A 301 32.45 5.20 6.00
N LEU A 302 31.35 5.54 5.32
CA LEU A 302 30.21 6.23 5.92
C LEU A 302 29.15 5.22 6.38
N SER A 303 28.83 5.26 7.69
CA SER A 303 27.84 4.38 8.33
C SER A 303 26.51 4.25 7.56
N PRO A 304 25.87 5.33 7.07
CA PRO A 304 24.60 5.21 6.34
C PRO A 304 24.69 4.34 5.09
N PHE A 305 25.77 4.47 4.30
CA PHE A 305 25.97 3.63 3.12
C PHE A 305 26.31 2.19 3.51
N GLN A 306 27.10 1.96 4.56
CA GLN A 306 27.36 0.62 5.06
C GLN A 306 26.07 -0.11 5.45
N LYS A 307 25.15 0.57 6.15
CA LYS A 307 23.83 -0.01 6.48
C LYS A 307 23.06 -0.38 5.22
N LEU A 308 22.97 0.51 4.24
CA LEU A 308 22.30 0.22 2.97
C LEU A 308 22.94 -0.96 2.23
N LEU A 309 24.27 -1.05 2.24
CA LEU A 309 24.98 -2.18 1.63
C LEU A 309 24.68 -3.51 2.31
N LEU A 310 24.34 -3.53 3.61
CA LEU A 310 23.97 -4.75 4.34
C LEU A 310 22.52 -5.18 4.11
N THR A 311 21.62 -4.25 3.77
CA THR A 311 20.18 -4.52 3.58
C THR A 311 19.87 -5.31 2.32
N ARG A 312 20.78 -5.28 1.34
CA ARG A 312 20.77 -6.17 0.20
C ARG A 312 22.10 -6.88 0.12
N PRO A 313 22.13 -8.19 0.35
CA PRO A 313 23.08 -9.08 -0.29
C PRO A 313 23.48 -8.76 -1.74
N TRP A 314 24.51 -7.95 -1.97
CA TRP A 314 25.06 -7.71 -3.31
C TRP A 314 26.20 -8.72 -3.58
N TRP A 315 25.89 -10.01 -3.74
CA TRP A 315 26.89 -11.07 -3.95
C TRP A 315 26.80 -11.74 -5.31
#